data_AF-A0A830HWH0-F1
#
_entry.id   AF-A0A830HWH0-F1
#
_cell.length_a   1.000
_cell.length_b   1.000
_cell.length_c   1.000
_cell.angle_alpha   90.00
_cell.angle_beta   90.00
_cell.angle_gamma   90.00
#
_symmetry.space_group_name_H-M   'P 1'
#
loop_
_entity.id
_entity.type
_entity.pdbx_description
1 polymer ?
#
loop_
_entity_poly.entity_id
_entity_poly.type
_entity_poly.pdbx_seq_one_letter_code
_entity_poly.pdbx_strand_id
1 'polypeptide(L)'
;MRTAQASDAMELLLRLSDRDPVRTVSVMAEYLSTTFRSRFETGEELLKTTLHVTRSDVTAKNVARSHSAQPRTSTRGPPPSSSTQQTRPSTAQGGQRNSLAATSSAAGVPHNRVRASSARASVGAAPTVPPTPLSPADKDLVMARWLKERERREKEREERRNMMLRRERRWMESLNSMQNTRNRKMQKEVETELAARQIQSGFRGMKDRQNVRILRIQREKERQRQLEEERKKITGPSEAEMFADDAARLFD
;
A
#
# COMPACT_ATOMS: atom_id res chain seq x y z
N MET A 1 -0.09 -22.30 -25.92
CA MET A 1 -1.45 -21.93 -25.45
C MET A 1 -1.50 -21.27 -24.08
N ARG A 2 -0.69 -21.66 -23.08
CA ARG A 2 -0.73 -21.04 -21.74
C ARG A 2 -0.26 -19.57 -21.68
N THR A 3 0.59 -19.14 -22.62
CA THR A 3 1.13 -17.76 -22.65
C THR A 3 0.13 -16.73 -23.16
N ALA A 4 -0.80 -17.11 -24.05
CA ALA A 4 -1.85 -16.22 -24.56
C ALA A 4 -2.87 -15.88 -23.47
N GLN A 5 -3.27 -16.86 -22.64
CA GLN A 5 -4.17 -16.63 -21.51
C GLN A 5 -3.56 -15.70 -20.45
N ALA A 6 -2.24 -15.72 -20.27
CA ALA A 6 -1.54 -14.85 -19.34
C ALA A 6 -1.46 -13.40 -19.84
N SER A 7 -1.26 -13.17 -21.15
CA SER A 7 -1.26 -11.80 -21.69
C SER A 7 -2.65 -11.18 -21.64
N ASP A 8 -3.68 -11.95 -21.98
CA ASP A 8 -5.07 -11.47 -21.95
C ASP A 8 -5.51 -11.13 -20.53
N ALA A 9 -5.12 -11.94 -19.54
CA ALA A 9 -5.38 -11.65 -18.13
C ALA A 9 -4.67 -10.37 -17.64
N MET A 10 -3.41 -10.14 -18.05
CA MET A 10 -2.69 -8.90 -17.72
C MET A 10 -3.31 -7.68 -18.39
N GLU A 11 -3.75 -7.80 -19.64
CA GLU A 11 -4.41 -6.70 -20.36
C GLU A 11 -5.77 -6.36 -19.73
N LEU A 12 -6.52 -7.36 -19.27
CA LEU A 12 -7.79 -7.18 -18.57
C LEU A 12 -7.59 -6.53 -17.19
N LEU A 13 -6.52 -6.88 -16.47
CA LEU A 13 -6.14 -6.27 -15.20
C LEU A 13 -5.64 -4.82 -15.35
N LEU A 14 -4.94 -4.51 -16.45
CA LEU A 14 -4.54 -3.15 -16.79
C LEU A 14 -5.72 -2.28 -17.23
N ARG A 15 -6.72 -2.86 -17.91
CA ARG A 15 -7.99 -2.18 -18.23
C ARG A 15 -8.87 -1.96 -17.00
N LEU A 16 -8.82 -2.86 -16.01
CA LEU A 16 -9.58 -2.70 -14.77
C LEU A 16 -8.92 -1.72 -13.79
N SER A 17 -7.66 -1.32 -14.03
CA SER A 17 -6.89 -0.43 -13.16
C SER A 17 -6.86 1.03 -13.62
N ASP A 18 -7.95 1.50 -14.22
CA ASP A 18 -8.12 2.83 -14.83
C ASP A 18 -7.71 4.05 -13.98
N ARG A 19 -7.45 3.88 -12.68
CA ARG A 19 -7.04 4.97 -11.79
C ARG A 19 -5.55 5.01 -11.47
N ASP A 20 -4.83 3.88 -11.54
CA ASP A 20 -3.39 3.83 -11.23
C ASP A 20 -2.75 2.49 -11.68
N PRO A 21 -2.28 2.38 -12.93
CA PRO A 21 -1.68 1.16 -13.44
C PRO A 21 -0.35 0.82 -12.74
N VAL A 22 0.38 1.83 -12.25
CA VAL A 22 1.66 1.64 -11.55
C VAL A 22 1.42 0.93 -10.22
N ARG A 23 0.41 1.39 -9.46
CA ARG A 23 0.03 0.75 -8.19
C ARG A 23 -0.46 -0.68 -8.40
N THR A 24 -1.26 -0.94 -9.44
CA THR A 24 -1.72 -2.30 -9.75
C THR A 24 -0.56 -3.23 -10.09
N VAL A 25 0.37 -2.81 -10.94
CA VAL A 25 1.57 -3.60 -11.26
C VAL A 25 2.41 -3.85 -10.00
N SER A 26 2.53 -2.86 -9.12
CA SER A 26 3.29 -3.01 -7.87
C SER A 26 2.65 -4.03 -6.92
N VAL A 27 1.32 -3.99 -6.73
CA VAL A 27 0.58 -4.96 -5.92
C VAL A 27 0.67 -6.37 -6.50
N MET A 28 0.61 -6.50 -7.83
CA MET A 28 0.79 -7.79 -8.49
C MET A 28 2.21 -8.33 -8.32
N ALA A 29 3.23 -7.48 -8.39
CA ALA A 29 4.61 -7.87 -8.16
C ALA A 29 4.82 -8.37 -6.72
N GLU A 30 4.23 -7.72 -5.72
CA GLU A 30 4.25 -8.19 -4.34
C GLU A 30 3.52 -9.55 -4.18
N TYR A 31 2.36 -9.70 -4.79
CA TYR A 31 1.62 -10.96 -4.77
C TYR A 31 2.41 -12.11 -5.41
N LEU A 32 3.05 -11.86 -6.56
CA LEU A 32 3.88 -12.86 -7.23
C LEU A 32 5.16 -13.17 -6.44
N SER A 33 5.77 -12.17 -5.81
CA SER A 33 6.94 -12.38 -4.94
C SER A 33 6.59 -13.25 -3.73
N THR A 34 5.39 -13.10 -3.16
CA THR A 34 4.94 -13.92 -2.03
C THR A 34 4.57 -15.35 -2.43
N THR A 35 3.95 -15.53 -3.61
CA THR A 35 3.57 -16.86 -4.12
C THR A 35 4.74 -17.65 -4.70
N PHE A 36 5.74 -16.99 -5.29
CA PHE A 36 6.91 -17.62 -5.93
C PHE A 36 8.21 -17.42 -5.15
N ARG A 37 8.12 -17.14 -3.85
CA ARG A 37 9.24 -16.81 -2.95
C ARG A 37 10.36 -17.85 -2.89
N SER A 38 10.11 -19.07 -3.35
CA SER A 38 11.11 -20.16 -3.43
C SER A 38 11.87 -20.24 -4.75
N ARG A 39 11.47 -19.49 -5.79
CA ARG A 39 12.05 -19.58 -7.13
C ARG A 39 12.83 -18.35 -7.58
N PHE A 40 12.61 -17.19 -6.96
CA PHE A 40 13.29 -15.94 -7.28
C PHE A 40 13.68 -15.24 -5.99
N GLU A 41 14.95 -14.83 -5.87
CA GLU A 41 15.47 -14.22 -4.64
C GLU A 41 14.92 -12.81 -4.43
N THR A 42 14.60 -12.11 -5.52
CA THR A 42 14.03 -10.75 -5.46
C THR A 42 12.89 -10.56 -6.46
N GLY A 43 11.96 -9.65 -6.15
CA GLY A 43 10.88 -9.27 -7.08
C GLY A 43 11.40 -8.65 -8.39
N GLU A 44 12.58 -8.01 -8.36
CA GLU A 44 13.23 -7.49 -9.56
C GLU A 44 13.68 -8.58 -10.53
N GLU A 45 14.17 -9.73 -10.03
CA GLU A 45 14.55 -10.85 -10.88
C GLU A 45 13.33 -11.48 -11.57
N LEU A 46 12.21 -11.60 -10.86
CA LEU A 46 10.97 -12.07 -11.46
C LEU A 46 10.49 -11.11 -12.56
N LEU A 47 10.55 -9.80 -12.33
CA LEU A 47 10.21 -8.79 -13.34
C LEU A 47 11.17 -8.82 -14.53
N LYS A 48 12.49 -8.91 -14.30
CA LYS A 48 13.50 -9.01 -15.36
C LYS A 48 13.31 -10.27 -16.21
N THR A 49 13.10 -11.44 -15.59
CA THR A 49 12.88 -12.69 -16.32
C THR A 49 11.59 -12.66 -17.12
N THR A 50 10.50 -12.15 -16.53
CA THR A 50 9.21 -12.01 -17.22
C THR A 50 9.31 -11.05 -18.42
N LEU A 51 9.98 -9.90 -18.25
CA LEU A 51 10.23 -8.95 -19.34
C LEU A 51 11.20 -9.48 -20.40
N HIS A 52 12.14 -10.35 -20.03
CA HIS A 52 13.06 -10.94 -21.00
C HIS A 52 12.35 -11.94 -21.90
N VAL A 53 11.46 -12.77 -21.33
CA VAL A 53 10.62 -13.73 -22.06
C VAL A 53 9.67 -13.00 -23.04
N THR A 54 9.08 -11.88 -22.63
CA THR A 54 8.20 -11.11 -23.55
C THR A 54 9.00 -10.45 -24.66
N ARG A 55 10.22 -9.97 -24.40
CA ARG A 55 11.07 -9.36 -25.42
C ARG A 55 11.56 -10.38 -26.45
N SER A 56 11.88 -11.62 -26.03
CA SER A 56 12.23 -12.71 -26.95
C SER A 56 11.03 -13.18 -27.78
N ASP A 57 9.81 -13.16 -27.22
CA ASP A 57 8.60 -13.52 -27.97
C ASP A 57 8.19 -12.45 -28.99
N VAL A 58 8.41 -11.16 -28.69
CA VAL A 58 8.15 -10.06 -29.64
C VAL A 58 9.15 -10.09 -30.79
N THR A 59 10.42 -10.39 -30.55
CA THR A 59 11.39 -10.58 -31.64
C THR A 59 11.09 -11.84 -32.44
N ALA A 60 10.74 -12.96 -31.81
CA ALA A 60 10.34 -14.18 -32.51
C ALA A 60 9.08 -14.00 -33.37
N LYS A 61 8.07 -13.28 -32.87
CA LYS A 61 6.85 -12.94 -33.63
C LYS A 61 7.13 -11.96 -34.77
N ASN A 62 8.02 -10.99 -34.59
CA ASN A 62 8.41 -10.07 -35.66
C ASN A 62 9.26 -10.75 -36.75
N VAL A 63 10.09 -11.73 -36.39
CA VAL A 63 10.80 -12.60 -37.36
C VAL A 63 9.82 -13.49 -38.13
N ALA A 64 8.84 -14.10 -37.44
CA ALA A 64 7.80 -14.88 -38.11
C ALA A 64 6.91 -14.02 -39.05
N ARG A 65 6.68 -12.75 -38.70
CA ARG A 65 5.90 -11.81 -39.54
C ARG A 65 6.68 -11.31 -40.76
N SER A 66 8.01 -11.25 -40.69
CA SER A 66 8.86 -10.83 -41.82
C SER A 66 9.03 -11.91 -42.89
N HIS A 67 8.73 -13.18 -42.59
CA HIS A 67 8.68 -14.24 -43.60
C HIS A 67 7.30 -14.43 -44.26
N SER A 68 6.25 -13.73 -43.81
CA SER A 68 4.88 -13.89 -44.31
C SER A 68 4.36 -12.73 -45.17
N ALA A 69 5.12 -11.64 -45.34
CA ALA A 69 4.67 -10.48 -46.08
C ALA A 69 5.09 -10.56 -47.56
N GLN A 70 4.18 -11.01 -48.42
CA GLN A 70 4.25 -10.70 -49.85
C GLN A 70 4.09 -9.18 -50.08
N PRO A 71 4.80 -8.60 -51.07
CA PRO A 71 4.79 -7.16 -51.31
C PRO A 71 3.46 -6.75 -51.95
N ARG A 72 2.65 -5.97 -51.23
CA ARG A 72 1.63 -5.12 -51.83
C ARG A 72 2.12 -3.69 -51.85
N THR A 73 2.28 -3.19 -53.06
CA THR A 73 2.58 -1.79 -53.41
C THR A 73 1.43 -0.87 -53.01
N SER A 74 1.75 0.43 -52.87
CA SER A 74 0.83 1.58 -52.78
C SER A 74 0.36 1.87 -51.33
N THR A 75 0.41 3.08 -50.76
CA THR A 75 0.64 4.42 -51.31
C THR A 75 1.05 5.36 -50.17
N ARG A 76 1.97 6.26 -50.52
CA ARG A 76 2.56 7.41 -49.82
C ARG A 76 1.56 8.33 -49.07
N GLY A 77 1.91 8.70 -47.83
CA GLY A 77 1.35 9.82 -47.07
C GLY A 77 2.36 10.34 -46.02
N PRO A 78 2.60 11.66 -45.89
CA PRO A 78 3.70 12.21 -45.08
C PRO A 78 3.36 12.35 -43.58
N PRO A 79 4.36 12.34 -42.67
CA PRO A 79 4.15 12.42 -41.23
C PRO A 79 4.15 13.87 -40.71
N PRO A 80 3.35 14.21 -39.69
CA PRO A 80 3.57 15.41 -38.90
C PRO A 80 4.54 15.15 -37.74
N SER A 81 5.51 16.04 -37.67
CA SER A 81 6.54 16.25 -36.67
C SER A 81 6.02 16.93 -35.40
N SER A 82 6.40 16.42 -34.23
CA SER A 82 6.62 17.20 -32.99
C SER A 82 7.07 16.23 -31.89
N SER A 83 8.36 16.13 -31.56
CA SER A 83 9.15 17.09 -30.77
C SER A 83 8.48 17.49 -29.46
N THR A 84 8.83 16.82 -28.37
CA THR A 84 8.91 17.43 -27.03
C THR A 84 9.90 16.63 -26.20
N GLN A 85 11.05 17.25 -25.94
CA GLN A 85 12.05 16.80 -24.97
C GLN A 85 11.49 16.99 -23.56
N GLN A 86 11.67 16.02 -22.67
CA GLN A 86 11.49 16.26 -21.24
C GLN A 86 12.65 15.64 -20.46
N THR A 87 13.42 16.55 -19.86
CA THR A 87 14.57 16.37 -19.00
C THR A 87 14.18 15.69 -17.69
N ARG A 88 14.95 14.66 -17.29
CA ARG A 88 14.89 14.05 -15.95
C ARG A 88 15.91 14.72 -15.02
N PRO A 89 15.55 15.10 -13.79
CA PRO A 89 16.53 15.34 -12.74
C PRO A 89 16.90 14.02 -12.04
N SER A 90 18.20 13.86 -11.88
CA SER A 90 18.86 12.86 -11.04
C SER A 90 18.66 13.21 -9.57
N THR A 91 18.11 12.29 -8.79
CA THR A 91 18.14 12.37 -7.32
C THR A 91 18.82 11.11 -6.78
N ALA A 92 20.02 11.33 -6.26
CA ALA A 92 20.80 10.38 -5.50
C ALA A 92 20.07 9.99 -4.21
N GLN A 93 20.05 8.69 -3.90
CA GLN A 93 19.80 8.20 -2.55
C GLN A 93 20.87 7.15 -2.20
N GLY A 94 21.84 7.59 -1.40
CA GLY A 94 22.50 6.73 -0.44
C GLY A 94 21.57 6.51 0.76
N GLY A 95 21.71 5.37 1.44
CA GLY A 95 20.93 5.15 2.65
C GLY A 95 20.82 3.71 3.11
N GLN A 96 21.91 3.23 3.70
CA GLN A 96 21.95 2.35 4.87
C GLN A 96 21.31 0.94 4.80
N ARG A 97 22.22 -0.03 4.82
CA ARG A 97 22.03 -1.43 5.17
C ARG A 97 21.69 -1.54 6.66
N ASN A 98 20.51 -2.06 6.98
CA ASN A 98 20.22 -2.62 8.30
C ASN A 98 20.06 -4.14 8.17
N SER A 99 21.12 -4.85 8.55
CA SER A 99 21.14 -6.28 8.80
C SER A 99 20.53 -6.55 10.17
N LEU A 100 19.39 -7.23 10.22
CA LEU A 100 18.89 -7.84 11.45
C LEU A 100 18.74 -9.35 11.25
N ALA A 101 19.35 -10.04 12.21
CA ALA A 101 19.57 -11.46 12.27
C ALA A 101 18.27 -12.25 12.26
N ALA A 102 18.22 -13.27 11.41
CA ALA A 102 17.24 -14.34 11.46
C ALA A 102 17.61 -15.29 12.61
N THR A 103 16.79 -15.34 13.65
CA THR A 103 16.79 -16.42 14.63
C THR A 103 15.98 -17.58 14.07
N SER A 104 16.69 -18.58 13.56
CA SER A 104 16.15 -19.86 13.14
C SER A 104 15.65 -20.64 14.36
N SER A 105 14.33 -20.65 14.59
CA SER A 105 13.70 -21.57 15.53
C SER A 105 13.31 -22.85 14.79
N ALA A 106 14.14 -23.87 14.96
CA ALA A 106 13.94 -25.21 14.45
C ALA A 106 12.78 -25.89 15.19
N ALA A 107 11.59 -25.90 14.58
CA ALA A 107 10.48 -26.75 15.01
C ALA A 107 10.73 -28.18 14.50
N GLY A 108 11.13 -29.05 15.43
CA GLY A 108 11.38 -30.46 15.19
C GLY A 108 10.19 -31.18 14.57
N VAL A 109 10.43 -31.86 13.46
CA VAL A 109 9.53 -32.82 12.84
C VAL A 109 9.51 -34.08 13.73
N PRO A 110 8.37 -34.51 14.28
CA PRO A 110 8.32 -35.77 15.02
C PRO A 110 8.52 -36.92 14.04
N HIS A 111 9.64 -37.62 14.18
CA HIS A 111 9.92 -38.85 13.46
C HIS A 111 8.82 -39.89 13.71
N ASN A 112 8.24 -40.33 12.60
CA ASN A 112 7.21 -41.34 12.51
C ASN A 112 7.73 -42.65 13.12
N ARG A 113 7.21 -43.01 14.30
CA ARG A 113 7.60 -44.19 15.06
C ARG A 113 7.21 -45.43 14.24
N VAL A 114 8.22 -46.17 13.85
CA VAL A 114 8.14 -47.46 13.16
C VAL A 114 7.11 -48.34 13.86
N ARG A 115 6.04 -48.65 13.14
CA ARG A 115 4.94 -49.50 13.58
C ARG A 115 5.48 -50.90 13.74
N ALA A 116 5.69 -51.33 14.98
CA ALA A 116 6.09 -52.68 15.32
C ALA A 116 5.12 -53.68 14.64
N SER A 117 5.66 -54.46 13.72
CA SER A 117 5.03 -55.62 13.11
C SER A 117 4.76 -56.65 14.20
N SER A 118 3.59 -56.56 14.81
CA SER A 118 3.05 -57.60 15.69
C SER A 118 2.83 -58.85 14.83
N ALA A 119 3.75 -59.79 14.95
CA ALA A 119 3.60 -61.16 14.49
C ALA A 119 2.40 -61.77 15.22
N ARG A 120 1.23 -61.72 14.59
CA ARG A 120 0.08 -62.50 15.03
C ARG A 120 0.42 -63.97 14.80
N ALA A 121 0.72 -64.66 15.88
CA ALA A 121 0.73 -66.11 15.92
C ALA A 121 -0.57 -66.63 15.30
N SER A 122 -0.44 -67.48 14.29
CA SER A 122 -1.52 -68.19 13.63
C SER A 122 -2.09 -69.24 14.59
N VAL A 123 -2.91 -68.79 15.54
CA VAL A 123 -3.78 -69.69 16.29
C VAL A 123 -4.81 -70.21 15.29
N GLY A 124 -4.83 -71.54 15.10
CA GLY A 124 -5.58 -72.24 14.05
C GLY A 124 -6.99 -71.68 13.86
N ALA A 125 -7.25 -71.18 12.65
CA ALA A 125 -8.57 -70.75 12.25
C ALA A 125 -9.50 -71.97 12.31
N ALA A 126 -10.44 -71.95 13.25
CA ALA A 126 -11.56 -72.88 13.26
C ALA A 126 -12.25 -72.86 11.88
N PRO A 127 -12.78 -73.99 11.40
CA PRO A 127 -13.45 -74.07 10.10
C PRO A 127 -14.51 -72.98 10.04
N THR A 128 -14.31 -72.03 9.14
CA THR A 128 -15.19 -70.88 8.98
C THR A 128 -16.47 -71.41 8.36
N VAL A 129 -17.50 -71.60 9.18
CA VAL A 129 -18.84 -71.97 8.71
C VAL A 129 -19.30 -70.83 7.78
N PRO A 130 -19.71 -71.12 6.54
CA PRO A 130 -20.18 -70.10 5.64
C PRO A 130 -21.36 -69.37 6.28
N PRO A 131 -21.41 -68.02 6.23
CA PRO A 131 -22.47 -67.27 6.85
C PRO A 131 -23.82 -67.72 6.28
N THR A 132 -24.75 -68.07 7.17
CA THR A 132 -26.11 -68.47 6.81
C THR A 132 -26.76 -67.37 5.97
N PRO A 133 -27.39 -67.67 4.83
CA PRO A 133 -28.04 -66.67 4.00
C PRO A 133 -29.15 -66.00 4.81
N LEU A 134 -29.03 -64.67 4.98
CA LEU A 134 -30.02 -63.87 5.70
C LEU A 134 -31.41 -63.99 5.05
N SER A 135 -32.44 -64.07 5.89
CA SER A 135 -33.82 -63.95 5.45
C SER A 135 -34.04 -62.60 4.74
N PRO A 136 -34.91 -62.51 3.72
CA PRO A 136 -35.22 -61.24 3.06
C PRO A 136 -35.58 -60.11 4.05
N ALA A 137 -36.32 -60.40 5.11
CA ALA A 137 -36.69 -59.43 6.15
C ALA A 137 -35.47 -58.87 6.91
N ASP A 138 -34.46 -59.69 7.16
CA ASP A 138 -33.23 -59.25 7.84
C ASP A 138 -32.39 -58.35 6.94
N LYS A 139 -32.43 -58.57 5.62
CA LYS A 139 -31.73 -57.73 4.64
C LYS A 139 -32.29 -56.31 4.63
N ASP A 140 -33.60 -56.15 4.72
CA ASP A 140 -34.25 -54.84 4.76
C ASP A 140 -33.88 -54.06 6.03
N LEU A 141 -33.83 -54.73 7.18
CA LEU A 141 -33.39 -54.13 8.44
C LEU A 141 -31.92 -53.70 8.39
N VAL A 142 -31.05 -54.54 7.83
CA VAL A 142 -29.63 -54.20 7.63
C VAL A 142 -29.48 -52.99 6.70
N MET A 143 -30.26 -52.95 5.61
CA MET A 143 -30.25 -51.84 4.67
C MET A 143 -30.73 -50.53 5.31
N ALA A 144 -31.84 -50.56 6.05
CA ALA A 144 -32.36 -49.41 6.77
C ALA A 144 -31.35 -48.86 7.79
N ARG A 145 -30.70 -49.75 8.55
CA ARG A 145 -29.64 -49.37 9.49
C ARG A 145 -28.44 -48.75 8.78
N TRP A 146 -28.04 -49.30 7.63
CA TRP A 146 -26.96 -48.78 6.81
C TRP A 146 -27.27 -47.40 6.25
N LEU A 147 -28.49 -47.16 5.73
CA LEU A 147 -28.93 -45.86 5.24
C LEU A 147 -28.91 -44.81 6.35
N LYS A 148 -29.42 -45.14 7.53
CA LYS A 148 -29.41 -44.24 8.70
C LYS A 148 -27.98 -43.90 9.16
N GLU A 149 -27.09 -44.88 9.16
CA GLU A 149 -25.67 -44.66 9.50
C GLU A 149 -24.94 -43.83 8.43
N ARG A 150 -25.27 -44.03 7.14
CA ARG A 150 -24.75 -43.22 6.05
C ARG A 150 -25.18 -41.76 6.16
N GLU A 151 -26.47 -41.51 6.43
CA GLU A 151 -27.03 -40.18 6.65
C GLU A 151 -26.35 -39.50 7.85
N ARG A 152 -26.18 -40.22 8.98
CA ARG A 152 -25.44 -39.72 10.15
C ARG A 152 -24.02 -39.28 9.80
N ARG A 153 -23.29 -40.07 9.00
CA ARG A 153 -21.93 -39.71 8.53
C ARG A 153 -21.91 -38.54 7.56
N GLU A 154 -22.94 -38.38 6.74
CA GLU A 154 -23.10 -37.21 5.86
C GLU A 154 -23.32 -35.94 6.67
N LYS A 155 -24.22 -36.01 7.65
CA LYS A 155 -24.48 -34.92 8.59
C LYS A 155 -23.23 -34.52 9.38
N GLU A 156 -22.47 -35.49 9.90
CA GLU A 156 -21.20 -35.19 10.59
C GLU A 156 -20.17 -34.52 9.66
N ARG A 157 -20.08 -34.95 8.39
CA ARG A 157 -19.20 -34.30 7.40
C ARG A 157 -19.65 -32.87 7.11
N GLU A 158 -20.95 -32.65 7.01
CA GLU A 158 -21.53 -31.33 6.80
C GLU A 158 -21.33 -30.41 8.00
N GLU A 159 -21.54 -30.89 9.23
CA GLU A 159 -21.26 -30.16 10.46
C GLU A 159 -19.78 -29.78 10.57
N ARG A 160 -18.86 -30.68 10.18
CA ARG A 160 -17.43 -30.38 10.10
C ARG A 160 -17.13 -29.28 9.08
N ARG A 161 -17.74 -29.32 7.87
CA ARG A 161 -17.61 -28.25 6.87
C ARG A 161 -18.15 -26.92 7.40
N ASN A 162 -19.33 -26.93 8.01
CA ASN A 162 -19.95 -25.75 8.60
C ASN A 162 -19.12 -25.17 9.75
N MET A 163 -18.49 -26.03 10.57
CA MET A 163 -17.57 -25.59 11.60
C MET A 163 -16.34 -24.87 11.01
N MET A 164 -15.77 -25.41 9.93
CA MET A 164 -14.65 -24.78 9.22
C MET A 164 -15.06 -23.42 8.62
N LEU A 165 -16.21 -23.35 7.97
CA LEU A 165 -16.76 -22.10 7.41
C LEU A 165 -17.01 -21.05 8.51
N ARG A 166 -17.51 -21.46 9.69
CA ARG A 166 -17.66 -20.56 10.85
C ARG A 166 -16.32 -20.06 11.39
N ARG A 167 -15.28 -20.90 11.38
CA ARG A 167 -13.92 -20.47 11.76
C ARG A 167 -13.36 -19.48 10.74
N GLU A 168 -13.49 -19.78 9.46
CA GLU A 168 -13.05 -18.93 8.36
C GLU A 168 -13.76 -17.58 8.37
N ARG A 169 -15.09 -17.57 8.57
CA ARG A 169 -15.87 -16.33 8.72
C ARG A 169 -15.35 -15.46 9.87
N ARG A 170 -15.16 -16.04 11.07
CA ARG A 170 -14.61 -15.31 12.23
C ARG A 170 -13.21 -14.78 11.96
N TRP A 171 -12.39 -15.54 11.25
CA TRP A 171 -11.05 -15.11 10.86
C TRP A 171 -11.10 -13.92 9.89
N MET A 172 -11.96 -13.97 8.87
CA MET A 172 -12.19 -12.86 7.93
C MET A 172 -12.73 -11.61 8.64
N GLU A 173 -13.69 -11.78 9.57
CA GLU A 173 -14.21 -10.68 10.40
C GLU A 173 -13.11 -10.06 11.28
N SER A 174 -12.23 -10.89 11.85
CA SER A 174 -11.09 -10.43 12.64
C SER A 174 -10.10 -9.62 11.80
N LEU A 175 -9.74 -10.08 10.60
CA LEU A 175 -8.89 -9.34 9.66
C LEU A 175 -9.50 -7.99 9.29
N ASN A 176 -10.78 -7.99 8.94
CA ASN A 176 -11.50 -6.76 8.59
C ASN A 176 -11.57 -5.78 9.78
N SER A 177 -11.78 -6.30 11.00
CA SER A 177 -11.77 -5.50 12.23
C SER A 177 -10.40 -4.84 12.49
N MET A 178 -9.30 -5.58 12.29
CA MET A 178 -7.94 -5.03 12.42
C MET A 178 -7.69 -3.94 11.37
N GLN A 179 -8.10 -4.16 10.13
CA GLN A 179 -7.94 -3.17 9.05
C GLN A 179 -8.76 -1.90 9.34
N ASN A 180 -10.00 -2.04 9.80
CA ASN A 180 -10.84 -0.91 10.21
C ASN A 180 -10.24 -0.12 11.37
N THR A 181 -9.63 -0.81 12.33
CA THR A 181 -8.93 -0.16 13.46
C THR A 181 -7.73 0.64 12.96
N ARG A 182 -6.94 0.09 12.03
CA ARG A 182 -5.81 0.79 11.40
C ARG A 182 -6.27 2.00 10.61
N ASN A 183 -7.33 1.87 9.81
CA ASN A 183 -7.89 2.98 9.04
C ASN A 183 -8.39 4.12 9.94
N ARG A 184 -9.09 3.80 11.04
CA ARG A 184 -9.51 4.79 12.04
C ARG A 184 -8.33 5.51 12.67
N LYS A 185 -7.24 4.79 12.97
CA LYS A 185 -6.03 5.40 13.52
C LYS A 185 -5.39 6.37 12.52
N MET A 186 -5.24 5.97 11.26
CA MET A 186 -4.69 6.84 10.21
C MET A 186 -5.57 8.08 9.98
N GLN A 187 -6.90 7.95 10.01
CA GLN A 187 -7.80 9.11 9.89
C GLN A 187 -7.61 10.10 11.03
N LYS A 188 -7.52 9.62 12.27
CA LYS A 188 -7.24 10.47 13.43
C LYS A 188 -5.90 11.18 13.31
N GLU A 189 -4.85 10.49 12.86
CA GLU A 189 -3.53 11.09 12.65
C GLU A 189 -3.60 12.23 11.62
N VAL A 190 -4.27 12.00 10.47
CA VAL A 190 -4.48 13.04 9.45
C VAL A 190 -5.26 14.23 9.99
N GLU A 191 -6.34 14.00 10.75
CA GLU A 191 -7.12 15.07 11.39
C GLU A 191 -6.26 15.89 12.37
N THR A 192 -5.43 15.22 13.17
CA THR A 192 -4.53 15.91 14.12
C THR A 192 -3.45 16.73 13.41
N GLU A 193 -2.89 16.23 12.30
CA GLU A 193 -1.92 16.96 11.49
C GLU A 193 -2.54 18.20 10.84
N LEU A 194 -3.76 18.08 10.29
CA LEU A 194 -4.49 19.19 9.71
C LEU A 194 -4.81 20.27 10.76
N ALA A 195 -5.28 19.87 11.94
CA ALA A 195 -5.54 20.80 13.04
C ALA A 195 -4.25 21.51 13.50
N ALA A 196 -3.15 20.78 13.66
CA ALA A 196 -1.85 21.36 14.03
C ALA A 196 -1.38 22.39 12.99
N ARG A 197 -1.51 22.05 11.70
CA ARG A 197 -1.17 22.96 10.59
C ARG A 197 -2.02 24.22 10.60
N GLN A 198 -3.32 24.09 10.89
CA GLN A 198 -4.22 25.23 10.99
C GLN A 198 -3.81 26.16 12.14
N ILE A 199 -3.50 25.61 13.32
CA ILE A 199 -3.02 26.39 14.47
C ILE A 199 -1.71 27.12 14.14
N GLN A 200 -0.75 26.43 13.52
CA GLN A 200 0.52 27.04 13.10
C GLN A 200 0.30 28.19 12.12
N SER A 201 -0.55 28.01 11.11
CA SER A 201 -0.87 29.05 10.15
C SER A 201 -1.57 30.26 10.80
N GLY A 202 -2.48 30.00 11.75
CA GLY A 202 -3.16 31.03 12.53
C GLY A 202 -2.21 31.82 13.42
N PHE A 203 -1.30 31.13 14.11
CA PHE A 203 -0.28 31.75 14.95
C PHE A 203 0.68 32.62 14.14
N ARG A 204 1.14 32.12 12.98
CA ARG A 204 2.00 32.89 12.08
C ARG A 204 1.30 34.17 11.61
N GLY A 205 0.06 34.07 11.14
CA GLY A 205 -0.72 35.24 10.73
C GLY A 205 -1.00 36.22 11.87
N MET A 206 -1.19 35.73 13.10
CA MET A 206 -1.34 36.59 14.28
C MET A 206 -0.07 37.37 14.58
N LYS A 207 1.09 36.70 14.57
CA LYS A 207 2.40 37.31 14.80
C LYS A 207 2.73 38.35 13.74
N ASP A 208 2.44 38.06 12.47
CA ASP A 208 2.64 39.01 11.37
C ASP A 208 1.79 40.28 11.56
N ARG A 209 0.52 40.15 11.96
CA ARG A 209 -0.35 41.30 12.26
C ARG A 209 0.15 42.13 13.45
N GLN A 210 0.66 41.48 14.49
CA GLN A 210 1.27 42.18 15.64
C GLN A 210 2.50 42.97 15.20
N ASN A 211 3.40 42.36 14.41
CA ASN A 211 4.59 43.02 13.89
C ASN A 211 4.24 44.22 13.00
N VAL A 212 3.27 44.08 12.10
CA VAL A 212 2.80 45.19 11.25
C VAL A 212 2.21 46.32 12.10
N ARG A 213 1.45 46.01 13.15
CA ARG A 213 0.91 47.02 14.08
C ARG A 213 2.04 47.77 14.80
N ILE A 214 3.06 47.07 15.28
CA ILE A 214 4.23 47.67 15.93
C ILE A 214 4.97 48.60 14.96
N LEU A 215 5.24 48.14 13.72
CA LEU A 215 5.91 48.94 12.69
C LEU A 215 5.12 50.20 12.33
N ARG A 216 3.78 50.12 12.27
CA ARG A 216 2.92 51.30 12.04
C ARG A 216 3.03 52.30 13.18
N ILE A 217 2.99 51.85 14.43
CA ILE A 217 3.14 52.71 15.62
C ILE A 217 4.52 53.37 15.64
N GLN A 218 5.59 52.63 15.34
CA GLN A 218 6.95 53.16 15.29
C GLN A 218 7.09 54.25 14.22
N ARG A 219 6.59 54.00 13.01
CA ARG A 219 6.62 54.97 11.90
C ARG A 219 5.83 56.24 12.23
N GLU A 220 4.68 56.12 12.90
CA GLU A 220 3.89 57.28 13.31
C GLU A 220 4.63 58.13 14.36
N LYS A 221 5.26 57.48 15.35
CA LYS A 221 6.09 58.18 16.35
C LYS A 221 7.29 58.89 15.73
N GLU A 222 7.94 58.28 14.75
CA GLU A 222 9.05 58.88 14.03
C GLU A 222 8.59 60.11 13.22
N ARG A 223 7.45 60.01 12.54
CA ARG A 223 6.82 61.14 11.86
C ARG A 223 6.46 62.27 12.83
N GLN A 224 5.92 61.95 14.01
CA GLN A 224 5.62 62.95 15.05
C GLN A 224 6.89 63.66 15.54
N ARG A 225 7.98 62.93 15.77
CA ARG A 225 9.28 63.54 16.13
C ARG A 225 9.79 64.47 15.05
N GLN A 226 9.70 64.07 13.78
CA GLN A 226 10.09 64.92 12.64
C GLN A 226 9.24 66.21 12.59
N LEU A 227 7.92 66.11 12.78
CA LEU A 227 7.04 67.28 12.83
C LEU A 227 7.32 68.21 14.02
N GLU A 228 7.65 67.67 15.19
CA GLU A 228 8.05 68.46 16.36
C GLU A 228 9.38 69.18 16.14
N GLU A 229 10.35 68.52 15.52
CA GLU A 229 11.63 69.13 15.13
C GLU A 229 11.45 70.24 14.09
N GLU A 230 10.61 70.03 13.07
CA GLU A 230 10.26 71.06 12.09
C GLU A 230 9.55 72.25 12.76
N ARG A 231 8.61 71.99 13.67
CA ARG A 231 7.92 73.05 14.42
C ARG A 231 8.90 73.88 15.23
N LYS A 232 9.85 73.25 15.94
CA LYS A 232 10.90 73.95 16.70
C LYS A 232 11.80 74.81 15.81
N LYS A 233 12.06 74.39 14.56
CA LYS A 233 12.84 75.20 13.60
C LYS A 233 12.06 76.43 13.11
N ILE A 234 10.73 76.33 12.96
CA ILE A 234 9.89 77.44 12.49
C ILE A 234 9.62 78.44 13.61
N THR A 235 9.30 77.98 14.83
CA THR A 235 9.30 78.83 16.03
C THR A 235 10.74 79.01 16.49
N GLY A 236 11.56 79.69 15.67
CA GLY A 236 12.89 80.14 16.04
C GLY A 236 12.89 80.81 17.43
N PRO A 237 14.08 80.99 18.06
CA PRO A 237 14.20 81.42 19.46
C PRO A 237 13.15 82.49 19.72
N SER A 238 12.22 82.15 20.60
CA SER A 238 11.02 82.93 20.89
C SER A 238 11.41 84.41 20.95
N GLU A 239 10.60 85.33 20.40
CA GLU A 239 10.80 86.76 20.66
C GLU A 239 11.04 87.02 22.16
N ALA A 240 10.44 86.21 23.05
CA ALA A 240 10.70 86.27 24.48
C ALA A 240 12.16 85.98 24.90
N GLU A 241 12.91 85.14 24.19
CA GLU A 241 14.36 84.97 24.40
C GLU A 241 15.17 86.11 23.77
N MET A 242 14.76 86.64 22.62
CA MET A 242 15.41 87.84 22.05
C MET A 242 15.26 89.07 22.95
N PHE A 243 14.16 89.19 23.70
CA PHE A 243 13.93 90.32 24.62
C PHE A 243 14.44 90.07 26.05
N ALA A 244 14.77 88.82 26.41
CA ALA A 244 15.31 88.52 27.75
C ALA A 244 16.72 89.10 27.95
N ASP A 245 17.56 89.09 26.92
CA ASP A 245 18.91 89.68 26.97
C ASP A 245 18.88 91.22 27.01
N ASP A 246 17.87 91.86 26.41
CA ASP A 246 17.70 93.31 26.48
C ASP A 246 17.13 93.79 27.82
N ALA A 247 16.26 92.99 28.46
CA ALA A 247 15.77 93.30 29.81
C ALA A 247 16.88 93.21 30.87
N ALA A 248 17.82 92.27 30.73
CA ALA A 248 18.97 92.15 31.64
C ALA A 248 19.92 93.36 31.57
N ARG A 249 20.04 94.01 30.41
CA ARG A 249 20.85 95.24 30.24
C ARG A 249 20.20 96.51 30.79
N LEU A 250 18.91 96.48 31.13
CA LEU A 250 18.20 97.66 31.62
C LEU A 250 18.28 97.83 33.15
N PHE A 251 18.76 96.82 33.87
CA PHE A 251 18.80 96.79 35.34
C PHE A 251 20.22 96.71 35.94
N ASP A 252 21.28 96.76 35.11
CA ASP A 252 22.67 97.01 35.50
C ASP A 252 23.07 98.46 35.15
#